data_AF-A0A432U015-F1
#
_entry.id   AF-A0A432U015-F1
#
_cell.length_a   1.000
_cell.length_b   1.000
_cell.length_c   1.000
_cell.angle_alpha   90.00
_cell.angle_beta   90.00
_cell.angle_gamma   90.00
#
_symmetry.space_group_name_H-M   'P 1'
#
loop_
_entity.id
_entity.type
_entity.pdbx_description
1 polymer ?
#
loop_
_entity_poly.entity_id
_entity_poly.type
_entity_poly.pdbx_seq_one_letter_code
_entity_poly.pdbx_strand_id
1 'polypeptide(L)'
;EYDLVLKGFLDFYRTFFAQVSSRNSGVPSNAYFPREIEKTLLFNNCFLSAAKKVRDKCIGDAKYASSIRWQPAFKQLIYRNDEGKLIVTISQNSIGNAITELLGVVVNRTPDAEAYEKAEPALIEKLLKLRSRLVEADLGRGIQTQYWTKD
;
A
#
# COMPACT_ATOMS: atom_id res chain seq x y z
N GLU A 1 -0.63 -0.99 -19.54
CA GLU A 1 0.32 -1.81 -18.74
C GLU A 1 0.13 -1.59 -17.24
N TYR A 2 0.27 -0.34 -16.76
CA TYR A 2 0.04 0.05 -15.35
C TYR A 2 -1.30 -0.45 -14.76
N ASP A 3 -2.43 -0.18 -15.43
CA ASP A 3 -3.75 -0.61 -14.94
C ASP A 3 -3.89 -2.14 -14.83
N LEU A 4 -3.19 -2.87 -15.69
CA LEU A 4 -3.22 -4.34 -15.66
C LEU A 4 -2.44 -4.88 -14.47
N VAL A 5 -1.29 -4.27 -14.15
CA VAL A 5 -0.51 -4.60 -12.95
C VAL A 5 -1.32 -4.34 -11.68
N LEU A 6 -1.99 -3.18 -11.60
CA LEU A 6 -2.83 -2.85 -10.45
C LEU A 6 -4.00 -3.82 -10.28
N LYS A 7 -4.70 -4.16 -11.38
CA LYS A 7 -5.78 -5.15 -11.39
C LYS A 7 -5.29 -6.53 -10.92
N GLY A 8 -4.11 -6.97 -11.37
CA GLY A 8 -3.52 -8.25 -10.98
C GLY A 8 -3.13 -8.28 -9.49
N PHE A 9 -2.64 -7.16 -8.98
CA PHE A 9 -2.34 -7.00 -7.57
C PHE A 9 -3.60 -7.06 -6.70
N LEU A 10 -4.68 -6.39 -7.10
CA LEU A 10 -5.98 -6.45 -6.41
C LEU A 10 -6.52 -7.89 -6.37
N ASP A 11 -6.42 -8.60 -7.49
CA ASP A 11 -6.83 -10.00 -7.60
C ASP A 11 -6.01 -10.93 -6.72
N PHE A 12 -4.69 -10.72 -6.63
CA PHE A 12 -3.82 -11.44 -5.71
C PHE A 12 -4.28 -11.28 -4.26
N TYR A 13 -4.51 -10.04 -3.82
CA TYR A 13 -4.93 -9.75 -2.44
C TYR A 13 -6.29 -10.35 -2.10
N ARG A 14 -7.27 -10.17 -2.99
CA ARG A 14 -8.61 -10.74 -2.82
C ARG A 14 -8.56 -12.26 -2.71
N THR A 15 -7.79 -12.90 -3.60
CA THR A 15 -7.61 -14.36 -3.59
C THR A 15 -6.91 -14.83 -2.31
N PHE A 16 -5.83 -14.15 -1.91
CA PHE A 16 -5.08 -14.52 -0.70
C PHE A 16 -5.94 -14.45 0.55
N PHE A 17 -6.64 -13.33 0.76
CA PHE A 17 -7.49 -13.17 1.94
C PHE A 17 -8.74 -14.05 1.89
N ALA A 18 -9.25 -14.39 0.70
CA ALA A 18 -10.29 -15.41 0.56
C ALA A 18 -9.80 -16.79 1.02
N GLN A 19 -8.55 -17.18 0.74
CA GLN A 19 -7.96 -18.43 1.26
C GLN A 19 -7.71 -18.39 2.78
N VAL A 20 -7.36 -17.22 3.31
CA VAL A 20 -7.16 -17.01 4.74
C VAL A 20 -8.49 -17.11 5.49
N SER A 21 -9.57 -16.51 4.96
CA SER A 21 -10.88 -16.51 5.61
C SER A 21 -11.63 -17.84 5.47
N SER A 22 -11.57 -18.45 4.29
CA SER A 22 -12.24 -19.72 4.00
C SER A 22 -11.32 -20.66 3.24
N ARG A 23 -11.23 -21.90 3.72
CA ARG A 23 -10.35 -22.91 3.13
C ARG A 23 -10.86 -23.28 1.74
N ASN A 24 -9.95 -23.34 0.77
CA ASN A 24 -10.24 -23.72 -0.61
C ASN A 24 -11.26 -22.79 -1.30
N SER A 25 -11.26 -21.51 -0.94
CA SER A 25 -12.05 -20.52 -1.68
C SER A 25 -11.74 -20.56 -3.18
N GLY A 26 -12.77 -20.41 -4.01
CA GLY A 26 -12.59 -20.33 -5.46
C GLY A 26 -12.00 -19.00 -5.90
N VAL A 27 -11.97 -18.80 -7.23
CA VAL A 27 -11.66 -17.50 -7.83
C VAL A 27 -12.70 -16.45 -7.37
N PRO A 28 -12.28 -15.23 -6.95
CA PRO A 28 -13.21 -14.16 -6.60
C PRO A 28 -14.18 -13.80 -7.74
N SER A 29 -15.46 -13.56 -7.44
CA SER A 29 -16.52 -13.32 -8.44
C SER A 29 -16.27 -12.13 -9.37
N ASN A 30 -15.62 -11.08 -8.88
CA ASN A 30 -15.28 -9.87 -9.63
C ASN A 30 -13.77 -9.76 -9.91
N ALA A 31 -13.13 -10.89 -10.21
CA ALA A 31 -11.71 -10.94 -10.58
C ALA A 31 -11.48 -10.35 -11.97
N TYR A 32 -10.40 -9.59 -12.12
CA TYR A 32 -9.97 -9.05 -13.42
C TYR A 32 -9.26 -10.11 -14.28
N PHE A 33 -8.55 -11.05 -13.65
CA PHE A 33 -7.75 -12.11 -14.28
C PHE A 33 -8.07 -13.49 -13.71
N PRO A 34 -9.31 -13.98 -13.83
CA PRO A 34 -9.76 -15.22 -13.19
C PRO A 34 -8.92 -16.45 -13.58
N ARG A 35 -8.53 -16.54 -14.86
CA ARG A 35 -7.68 -17.64 -15.36
C ARG A 35 -6.28 -17.64 -14.75
N GLU A 36 -5.69 -16.47 -14.57
CA GLU A 36 -4.35 -16.34 -13.99
C GLU A 36 -4.37 -16.61 -12.49
N ILE A 37 -5.44 -16.21 -11.79
CA ILE A 37 -5.65 -16.57 -10.38
C ILE A 37 -5.67 -18.09 -10.23
N GLU A 38 -6.47 -18.77 -11.04
CA GLU A 38 -6.60 -20.22 -10.97
C GLU A 38 -5.25 -20.89 -11.26
N LYS A 39 -4.65 -20.56 -12.41
CA LYS A 39 -3.40 -21.16 -12.90
C LYS A 39 -2.19 -20.89 -12.00
N THR A 40 -2.06 -19.67 -11.49
CA THR A 40 -0.82 -19.20 -10.85
C THR A 40 -0.91 -19.18 -9.32
N LEU A 41 -2.09 -18.94 -8.76
CA LEU A 41 -2.29 -18.83 -7.30
C LEU A 41 -2.94 -20.09 -6.73
N LEU A 42 -4.09 -20.51 -7.26
CA LEU A 42 -4.87 -21.60 -6.67
C LEU A 42 -4.26 -22.99 -6.92
N PHE A 43 -3.48 -23.16 -8.00
CA PHE A 43 -2.66 -24.36 -8.20
C PHE A 43 -1.26 -24.29 -7.55
N ASN A 44 -0.94 -23.21 -6.83
CA ASN A 44 0.36 -23.04 -6.20
C ASN A 44 0.34 -23.45 -4.72
N ASN A 45 0.95 -24.61 -4.41
CA ASN A 45 1.02 -25.14 -3.05
C ASN A 45 1.71 -24.20 -2.05
N CYS A 46 2.72 -23.44 -2.48
CA CYS A 46 3.40 -22.47 -1.62
C CYS A 46 2.46 -21.33 -1.23
N PHE A 47 1.68 -20.83 -2.19
CA PHE A 47 0.67 -19.80 -1.95
C PHE A 47 -0.40 -20.28 -0.97
N LEU A 48 -0.97 -21.47 -1.22
CA LEU A 48 -1.97 -22.07 -0.33
C LEU A 48 -1.42 -22.35 1.07
N SER A 49 -0.17 -22.81 1.18
CA SER A 49 0.50 -23.02 2.46
C SER A 49 0.73 -21.71 3.21
N ALA A 50 1.07 -20.62 2.52
CA ALA A 50 1.23 -19.31 3.15
C ALA A 50 -0.09 -18.79 3.70
N ALA A 51 -1.17 -18.87 2.92
CA ALA A 51 -2.52 -18.50 3.36
C ALA A 51 -2.97 -19.35 4.56
N LYS A 52 -2.70 -20.66 4.55
CA LYS A 52 -2.96 -21.55 5.68
C LYS A 52 -2.22 -21.10 6.94
N LYS A 53 -0.91 -20.82 6.86
CA LYS A 53 -0.12 -20.35 8.02
C LYS A 53 -0.70 -19.08 8.63
N VAL A 54 -1.11 -18.12 7.79
CA VAL A 54 -1.73 -16.87 8.26
C VAL A 54 -3.09 -17.15 8.91
N ARG A 55 -3.93 -17.98 8.30
CA ARG A 55 -5.22 -18.39 8.86
C ARG A 55 -5.07 -19.06 10.23
N ASP A 56 -4.21 -20.07 10.31
CA ASP A 56 -4.01 -20.86 11.53
C ASP A 56 -3.53 -19.94 12.68
N LYS A 57 -2.67 -18.96 12.35
CA LYS A 57 -2.25 -17.93 13.31
C LYS A 57 -3.39 -16.97 13.70
N CYS A 58 -4.27 -16.60 12.78
CA CYS A 58 -5.43 -15.78 13.10
C CYS A 58 -6.45 -16.49 14.01
N ILE A 59 -6.58 -17.81 13.87
CA ILE A 59 -7.45 -18.61 14.75
C ILE A 59 -6.87 -18.68 16.17
N GLY A 60 -5.55 -18.82 16.30
CA GLY A 60 -4.87 -18.93 17.59
C GLY A 60 -4.54 -17.61 18.29
N ASP A 61 -4.53 -16.48 17.58
CA ASP A 61 -4.12 -15.18 18.11
C ASP A 61 -5.06 -14.06 17.62
N ALA A 62 -5.98 -13.66 18.50
CA ALA A 62 -6.92 -12.58 18.24
C ALA A 62 -6.25 -11.20 18.06
N LYS A 63 -5.09 -10.95 18.71
CA LYS A 63 -4.32 -9.71 18.52
C LYS A 63 -3.66 -9.70 17.15
N TYR A 64 -3.12 -10.84 16.71
CA TYR A 64 -2.63 -10.99 15.34
C TYR A 64 -3.76 -10.83 14.33
N ALA A 65 -4.89 -11.51 14.51
CA ALA A 65 -6.06 -11.37 13.62
C ALA A 65 -6.56 -9.92 13.52
N SER A 66 -6.50 -9.17 14.62
CA SER A 66 -6.86 -7.75 14.67
C SER A 66 -5.78 -6.88 14.00
N SER A 67 -4.51 -7.20 14.17
CA SER A 67 -3.42 -6.45 13.52
C SER A 67 -3.42 -6.66 12.02
N ILE A 68 -3.70 -7.87 11.49
CA ILE A 68 -3.75 -8.05 10.02
C ILE A 68 -4.87 -7.22 9.37
N ARG A 69 -5.96 -6.92 10.10
CA ARG A 69 -7.04 -6.02 9.64
C ARG A 69 -6.69 -4.53 9.71
N TRP A 70 -5.80 -4.14 10.63
CA TRP A 70 -5.52 -2.75 11.00
C TRP A 70 -4.12 -2.27 10.67
N GLN A 71 -3.27 -3.07 10.00
CA GLN A 71 -1.98 -2.57 9.56
C GLN A 71 -2.12 -1.70 8.30
N PRO A 72 -1.60 -0.46 8.31
CA PRO A 72 -1.60 0.42 7.14
C PRO A 72 -0.95 -0.28 5.95
N ALA A 73 -1.60 -0.22 4.80
CA ALA A 73 -1.14 -0.83 3.56
C ALA A 73 -0.68 0.24 2.54
N PHE A 74 0.00 -0.24 1.49
CA PHE A 74 1.26 0.19 0.90
C PHE A 74 1.31 1.31 -0.19
N LYS A 75 2.26 2.27 -0.18
CA LYS A 75 2.46 3.29 -1.24
C LYS A 75 3.30 2.73 -2.38
N GLN A 76 2.72 2.69 -3.57
CA GLN A 76 3.36 2.09 -4.75
C GLN A 76 4.06 3.18 -5.56
N LEU A 77 5.38 3.07 -5.71
CA LEU A 77 6.16 3.80 -6.71
C LEU A 77 6.44 2.84 -7.86
N ILE A 78 5.88 3.13 -9.03
CA ILE A 78 6.14 2.35 -10.24
C ILE A 78 6.94 3.26 -11.18
N TYR A 79 8.16 2.85 -11.49
CA TYR A 79 9.04 3.58 -12.39
C TYR A 79 9.84 2.59 -13.25
N ARG A 80 10.38 3.07 -14.38
CA ARG A 80 11.35 2.29 -15.15
C ARG A 80 12.75 2.70 -14.70
N ASN A 81 13.63 1.73 -14.48
CA ASN A 81 15.05 2.02 -14.27
C ASN A 81 15.71 2.43 -15.60
N ASP A 82 16.98 2.80 -15.55
CA ASP A 82 17.74 3.24 -16.73
C ASP A 82 17.90 2.15 -17.81
N GLU A 83 17.67 0.88 -17.46
CA GLU A 83 17.65 -0.26 -18.36
C GLU A 83 16.24 -0.53 -18.96
N GLY A 84 15.25 0.31 -18.67
CA GLY A 84 13.88 0.18 -19.14
C GLY A 84 13.03 -0.86 -18.39
N LYS A 85 13.58 -1.50 -17.36
CA LYS A 85 12.88 -2.50 -16.53
C LYS A 85 11.88 -1.82 -15.61
N LEU A 86 10.66 -2.34 -15.58
CA LEU A 86 9.62 -1.88 -14.67
C LEU A 86 9.99 -2.28 -13.23
N ILE A 87 10.24 -1.30 -12.38
CA ILE A 87 10.51 -1.46 -10.94
C ILE A 87 9.26 -1.03 -10.18
N VAL A 88 8.85 -1.89 -9.25
CA VAL A 88 7.69 -1.65 -8.37
C VAL A 88 8.21 -1.60 -6.94
N THR A 89 8.29 -0.40 -6.38
CA THR A 89 8.65 -0.17 -4.98
C THR A 89 7.39 -0.03 -4.13
N ILE A 90 7.30 -0.82 -3.07
CA ILE A 90 6.13 -0.91 -2.20
C ILE A 90 6.52 -0.35 -0.82
N SER A 91 6.17 0.90 -0.53
CA SER A 91 6.26 1.51 0.82
C SER A 91 4.98 1.24 1.62
N GLN A 92 4.88 1.52 2.92
CA GLN A 92 3.83 0.99 3.80
C GLN A 92 2.44 1.69 3.78
N ASN A 93 2.19 2.79 3.04
CA ASN A 93 1.08 3.73 3.36
C ASN A 93 -0.09 4.01 2.35
N SER A 94 -0.15 3.53 1.09
CA SER A 94 -1.27 3.83 0.14
C SER A 94 -2.32 2.76 -0.19
N ILE A 95 -2.01 1.46 -0.21
CA ILE A 95 -2.98 0.40 -0.54
C ILE A 95 -3.97 0.24 0.62
N GLY A 96 -3.61 0.67 1.83
CA GLY A 96 -4.48 0.74 2.98
C GLY A 96 -5.54 1.81 2.81
N ASN A 97 -5.16 2.97 2.26
CA ASN A 97 -6.10 4.02 1.86
C ASN A 97 -7.00 3.56 0.71
N ALA A 98 -6.44 2.88 -0.30
CA ALA A 98 -7.23 2.35 -1.41
C ALA A 98 -8.22 1.26 -0.95
N ILE A 99 -7.82 0.40 0.00
CA ILE A 99 -8.69 -0.62 0.59
C ILE A 99 -9.74 0.00 1.53
N THR A 100 -9.41 1.04 2.30
CA THR A 100 -10.41 1.75 3.13
C THR A 100 -11.41 2.54 2.29
N GLU A 101 -10.98 3.16 1.19
CA GLU A 101 -11.88 3.78 0.19
C GLU A 101 -12.72 2.71 -0.53
N LEU A 102 -12.14 1.56 -0.89
CA LEU A 102 -12.86 0.46 -1.57
C LEU A 102 -13.79 -0.34 -0.64
N LEU A 103 -13.50 -0.41 0.67
CA LEU A 103 -14.33 -1.05 1.70
C LEU A 103 -15.29 -0.07 2.39
N GLY A 104 -15.31 1.21 2.00
CA GLY A 104 -16.21 2.23 2.55
C GLY A 104 -15.95 2.62 4.01
N VAL A 105 -14.81 2.24 4.58
CA VAL A 105 -14.41 2.62 5.95
C VAL A 105 -13.56 3.88 5.84
N VAL A 106 -14.23 5.01 5.66
CA VAL A 106 -13.59 6.34 5.77
C VAL A 106 -13.43 6.63 7.26
N VAL A 107 -12.19 6.67 7.76
CA VAL A 107 -11.92 7.45 8.99
C VAL A 107 -12.34 8.86 8.65
N ASN A 108 -13.37 9.37 9.34
CA ASN A 108 -14.04 10.64 9.07
C ASN A 108 -13.02 11.71 8.63
N ARG A 109 -12.89 11.93 7.31
CA ARG A 109 -12.04 12.98 6.77
C ARG A 109 -12.88 14.24 6.81
N THR A 110 -12.92 14.89 7.98
CA THR A 110 -13.49 16.22 8.07
C THR A 110 -12.51 17.19 7.42
N PRO A 111 -12.86 17.85 6.31
CA PRO A 111 -12.03 18.91 5.77
C PRO A 111 -12.02 20.05 6.80
N ASP A 112 -10.91 20.21 7.49
CA ASP A 112 -10.73 21.20 8.55
C ASP A 112 -9.56 22.11 8.18
N ALA A 113 -9.86 23.08 7.31
CA ALA A 113 -8.85 24.01 6.79
C ALA A 113 -8.15 24.77 7.94
N GLU A 114 -8.90 25.19 8.97
CA GLU A 114 -8.33 25.90 10.12
C GLU A 114 -7.38 25.02 10.93
N ALA A 115 -7.69 23.75 11.14
CA ALA A 115 -6.78 22.83 11.84
C ALA A 115 -5.51 22.57 11.02
N TYR A 116 -5.64 22.45 9.69
CA TYR A 116 -4.49 22.32 8.79
C TYR A 116 -3.61 23.57 8.81
N GLU A 117 -4.19 24.76 8.70
CA GLU A 117 -3.45 26.04 8.74
C GLU A 117 -2.70 26.23 10.06
N LYS A 118 -3.25 25.75 11.19
CA LYS A 118 -2.55 25.77 12.50
C LYS A 118 -1.35 24.83 12.55
N ALA A 119 -1.42 23.69 11.88
CA ALA A 119 -0.37 22.66 11.90
C ALA A 119 0.69 22.84 10.80
N GLU A 120 0.32 23.49 9.70
CA GLU A 120 1.12 23.65 8.49
C GLU A 120 2.49 24.32 8.74
N PRO A 121 2.62 25.42 9.50
CA PRO A 121 3.92 26.06 9.73
C PRO A 121 4.95 25.13 10.40
N ALA A 122 4.55 24.39 11.42
CA ALA A 122 5.43 23.47 12.15
C ALA A 122 5.81 22.24 11.31
N LEU A 123 4.93 21.83 10.39
CA LEU A 123 5.23 20.77 9.44
C LEU A 123 6.24 21.25 8.38
N ILE A 124 6.03 22.44 7.81
CA ILE A 124 6.94 23.06 6.84
C ILE A 124 8.34 23.19 7.45
N GLU A 125 8.46 23.68 8.69
CA GLU A 125 9.75 23.80 9.38
C GLU A 125 10.49 22.45 9.46
N LYS A 126 9.80 21.37 9.85
CA LYS A 126 10.39 20.02 9.92
C LYS A 126 10.86 19.52 8.56
N LEU A 127 10.08 19.80 7.51
CA LEU A 127 10.40 19.40 6.15
C LEU A 127 11.60 20.19 5.58
N LEU A 128 11.68 21.49 5.83
CA LEU A 128 12.82 22.32 5.44
C LEU A 128 14.10 21.88 6.18
N LYS A 129 14.00 21.56 7.47
CA LYS A 129 15.14 21.02 8.24
C LYS A 129 15.60 19.66 7.70
N LEU A 130 14.68 18.79 7.31
CA LEU A 130 15.02 17.52 6.66
C LEU A 130 15.68 17.77 5.30
N ARG A 131 15.15 18.71 4.50
CA ARG A 131 15.74 19.11 3.21
C ARG A 131 17.19 19.56 3.40
N SER A 132 17.48 20.43 4.37
CA SER A 132 18.86 20.87 4.64
C SER A 132 19.80 19.69 4.91
N ARG A 133 19.37 18.71 5.74
CA ARG A 133 20.16 17.50 6.02
C ARG A 133 20.41 16.64 4.78
N LEU A 134 19.46 16.59 3.85
CA LEU A 134 19.64 15.86 2.58
C LEU A 134 20.61 16.59 1.65
N VAL A 135 20.58 17.92 1.62
CA VAL A 135 21.54 18.74 0.86
C VAL A 135 22.94 18.61 1.45
N GLU A 136 23.09 18.68 2.77
CA GLU A 136 24.36 18.48 3.48
C GLU A 136 24.95 17.08 3.22
N ALA A 137 24.10 16.08 3.00
CA ALA A 137 24.50 14.71 2.68
C ALA A 137 24.75 14.49 1.17
N ASP A 138 24.73 15.54 0.34
CA ASP A 138 24.86 15.50 -1.13
C ASP A 138 23.81 14.60 -1.82
N LEU A 139 22.61 14.46 -1.21
CA LEU A 139 21.51 13.66 -1.73
C LEU A 139 20.52 14.48 -2.57
N GLY A 140 20.81 15.75 -2.85
CA GLY A 140 19.98 16.61 -3.69
C GLY A 140 20.21 18.10 -3.47
N ARG A 141 19.37 18.93 -4.11
CA ARG A 141 19.41 20.40 -4.02
C ARG A 141 18.04 20.98 -3.67
N GLY A 142 18.02 22.08 -2.93
CA GLY A 142 16.80 22.83 -2.64
C GLY A 142 16.16 23.41 -3.91
N ILE A 143 14.82 23.39 -3.95
CA ILE A 143 14.00 24.01 -5.00
C ILE A 143 13.23 25.17 -4.36
N GLN A 144 13.31 26.33 -5.00
CA GLN A 144 12.57 27.52 -4.60
C GLN A 144 11.12 27.43 -5.07
N THR A 145 10.19 27.88 -4.23
CA THR A 145 8.79 28.09 -4.59
C THR A 145 8.35 29.49 -4.13
N GLN A 146 7.08 29.82 -4.37
CA GLN A 146 6.46 31.03 -3.85
C GLN A 146 6.34 31.08 -2.32
N TYR A 147 6.50 29.93 -1.63
CA TYR A 147 6.32 29.81 -0.18
C TYR A 147 7.62 29.50 0.58
N TRP A 148 8.69 29.07 -0.10
CA TRP A 148 9.98 28.80 0.54
C TRP A 148 11.15 29.04 -0.40
N THR A 149 12.24 29.53 0.19
CA THR A 149 13.48 29.83 -0.49
C THR A 149 14.25 28.57 -0.89
N LYS A 150 15.19 28.77 -1.81
CA LYS A 150 16.07 27.71 -2.30
C LYS A 150 16.99 27.16 -1.19
N ASP A 151 17.41 28.05 -0.30
CA ASP A 151 18.25 27.78 0.88
C ASP A 151 17.42 27.28 2.05
#